data_AF-A0A0G0IIJ9-F1
#
_entry.id   AF-A0A0G0IIJ9-F1
#
_cell.length_a   1.000
_cell.length_b   1.000
_cell.length_c   1.000
_cell.angle_alpha   90.00
_cell.angle_beta   90.00
_cell.angle_gamma   90.00
#
_symmetry.space_group_name_H-M   'P 1'
#
loop_
_entity.id
_entity.type
_entity.pdbx_description
1 polymer ?
#
loop_
_entity_poly.entity_id
_entity_poly.type
_entity_poly.pdbx_seq_one_letter_code
_entity_poly.pdbx_strand_id
1 'polypeptide(L)'
;MSITTKNGDGGVSEYFGKKVNKGGKILEAVGTLDELQAVLGLVGLEKLQEDIYEIMARKEMRQRIEKLERLMGRLEKEIEVPRNFIIFKDQRAIELNWVRTIVRRAERRSMVFKNKDILIYLNRLSDFIYLLALKEEV
;
A
#
# COMPACT_ATOMS: atom_id res chain seq x y z
N MET A 1 10.25 28.66 4.09
CA MET A 1 10.39 27.71 5.22
C MET A 1 11.45 26.69 4.85
N SER A 2 12.43 26.45 5.73
CA SER A 2 13.39 25.36 5.50
C SER A 2 12.75 24.04 5.88
N ILE A 3 12.87 23.02 5.02
CA ILE A 3 12.46 21.65 5.33
C ILE A 3 13.43 21.01 6.34
N THR A 4 14.70 21.45 6.37
CA THR A 4 15.73 20.91 7.26
C THR A 4 15.69 21.61 8.63
N THR A 5 15.26 20.88 9.66
CA THR A 5 15.16 21.39 11.04
C THR A 5 16.24 20.86 11.98
N LYS A 6 16.97 19.79 11.60
CA LYS A 6 17.95 19.04 12.43
C LYS A 6 17.38 18.40 13.71
N ASN A 7 16.09 18.59 14.01
CA ASN A 7 15.43 18.04 15.19
C ASN A 7 15.41 16.50 15.24
N GLY A 8 15.62 15.84 14.09
CA GLY A 8 15.62 14.39 13.98
C GLY A 8 17.00 13.73 13.94
N ASP A 9 18.09 14.49 14.08
CA ASP A 9 19.46 13.96 13.94
C ASP A 9 19.82 12.99 15.06
N GLY A 10 19.19 13.12 16.23
CA GLY A 10 19.29 12.18 17.36
C GLY A 10 18.48 10.89 17.22
N GLY A 11 17.99 10.54 16.02
CA GLY A 11 17.26 9.29 15.79
C GLY A 11 15.79 9.29 16.21
N VAL A 12 15.21 10.47 16.49
CA VAL A 12 13.79 10.64 16.83
C VAL A 12 13.06 11.45 15.76
N SER A 13 11.74 11.35 15.72
CA SER A 13 10.88 12.23 14.92
C SER A 13 9.62 12.56 15.70
N GLU A 14 8.85 13.53 15.23
CA GLU A 14 7.51 13.79 15.72
C GLU A 14 6.47 13.01 14.90
N TYR A 15 5.49 12.43 15.58
CA TYR A 15 4.36 11.76 14.98
C TYR A 15 3.10 12.07 15.79
N PHE A 16 2.16 12.81 15.19
CA PHE A 16 0.95 13.31 15.85
C PHE A 16 1.24 13.97 17.22
N GLY A 17 2.18 14.93 17.26
CA GLY A 17 2.54 15.68 18.46
C GLY A 17 3.37 14.90 19.49
N LYS A 18 3.77 13.65 19.19
CA LYS A 18 4.59 12.82 20.09
C LYS A 18 5.96 12.56 19.50
N LYS A 19 7.01 12.67 20.32
CA LYS A 19 8.35 12.20 19.94
C LYS A 19 8.38 10.67 19.92
N VAL A 20 8.84 10.11 18.81
CA VAL A 20 8.94 8.67 18.57
C VAL A 20 10.32 8.33 17.99
N ASN A 21 10.81 7.12 18.25
CA ASN A 21 12.08 6.64 17.69
C ASN A 21 11.91 6.30 16.19
N LYS A 22 12.86 6.75 15.34
CA LYS A 22 12.84 6.50 13.88
C LYS A 22 12.90 5.02 13.51
N GLY A 23 13.58 4.20 14.30
CA GLY A 23 13.59 2.73 14.17
C GLY A 23 12.41 2.04 14.86
N GLY A 24 11.48 2.79 15.46
CA GLY A 24 10.30 2.23 16.10
C GLY A 24 9.27 1.72 15.09
N LYS A 25 8.50 0.70 15.50
CA LYS A 25 7.50 0.03 14.65
C LYS A 25 6.49 0.98 13.99
N ILE A 26 6.12 2.07 14.68
CA ILE A 26 5.19 3.08 14.14
C ILE A 26 5.78 3.78 12.92
N LEU A 27 7.02 4.28 13.01
CA LEU A 27 7.65 4.99 11.90
C LEU A 27 8.11 4.01 10.80
N GLU A 28 8.46 2.78 11.14
CA GLU A 28 8.66 1.73 10.14
C GLU A 28 7.37 1.48 9.32
N ALA A 29 6.21 1.42 9.97
CA ALA A 29 4.93 1.24 9.30
C ALA A 29 4.55 2.44 8.44
N VAL A 30 4.66 3.67 8.97
CA VAL A 30 4.38 4.90 8.21
C VAL A 30 5.34 5.04 7.02
N GLY A 31 6.63 4.81 7.20
CA GLY A 31 7.60 4.87 6.10
C GLY A 31 7.36 3.80 5.04
N THR A 32 6.91 2.61 5.43
CA THR A 32 6.52 1.57 4.46
C THR A 32 5.27 1.94 3.68
N LEU A 33 4.30 2.64 4.30
CA LEU A 33 3.13 3.17 3.61
C LEU A 33 3.53 4.30 2.65
N ASP A 34 4.44 5.19 3.05
CA ASP A 34 4.96 6.25 2.19
C ASP A 34 5.71 5.69 0.96
N GLU A 35 6.52 4.64 1.17
CA GLU A 35 7.14 3.90 0.06
C GLU A 35 6.08 3.29 -0.87
N LEU A 36 5.04 2.66 -0.32
CA LEU A 36 3.92 2.12 -1.10
C LEU A 36 3.23 3.22 -1.90
N GLN A 37 2.98 4.38 -1.30
CA GLN A 37 2.40 5.53 -1.98
C GLN A 37 3.28 5.95 -3.16
N ALA A 38 4.60 6.06 -2.99
CA ALA A 38 5.51 6.46 -4.05
C ALA A 38 5.48 5.47 -5.24
N VAL A 39 5.57 4.16 -4.98
CA VAL A 39 5.60 3.15 -6.05
C VAL A 39 4.25 3.02 -6.78
N LEU A 40 3.12 3.26 -6.10
CA LEU A 40 1.81 3.35 -6.75
C LEU A 40 1.76 4.47 -7.79
N GLY A 41 2.43 5.60 -7.52
CA GLY A 41 2.56 6.70 -8.49
C GLY A 41 3.43 6.34 -9.68
N LEU A 42 4.53 5.61 -9.46
CA LEU A 42 5.39 5.12 -10.55
C LEU A 42 4.63 4.23 -11.52
N VAL A 43 3.67 3.46 -11.02
CA VAL A 43 2.79 2.63 -11.85
C VAL A 43 1.47 3.32 -12.22
N GLY A 44 1.34 4.65 -12.15
CA GLY A 44 0.14 5.35 -12.62
C GLY A 44 -1.17 4.93 -11.93
N LEU A 45 -1.11 4.65 -10.62
CA LEU A 45 -2.26 4.32 -9.78
C LEU A 45 -2.51 5.44 -8.76
N GLU A 46 -2.64 6.69 -9.22
CA GLU A 46 -2.68 7.90 -8.39
C GLU A 46 -3.85 7.89 -7.40
N LYS A 47 -5.00 7.35 -7.80
CA LYS A 47 -6.17 7.22 -6.91
C LYS A 47 -5.88 6.33 -5.70
N LEU A 48 -5.00 5.32 -5.85
CA LEU A 48 -4.59 4.48 -4.73
C LEU A 48 -3.51 5.17 -3.88
N GLN A 49 -2.70 6.06 -4.46
CA GLN A 49 -1.81 6.92 -3.65
C GLN A 49 -2.58 7.76 -2.65
N GLU A 50 -3.71 8.35 -3.10
CA GLU A 50 -4.61 9.09 -2.21
C GLU A 50 -5.13 8.21 -1.07
N ASP A 51 -5.52 6.96 -1.36
CA ASP A 51 -5.97 6.02 -0.33
C ASP A 51 -4.87 5.77 0.73
N ILE A 52 -3.61 5.58 0.30
CA ILE A 52 -2.49 5.36 1.23
C ILE A 52 -2.18 6.62 2.05
N TYR A 53 -2.26 7.80 1.45
CA TYR A 53 -2.14 9.07 2.18
C TYR A 53 -3.20 9.17 3.29
N GLU A 54 -4.44 8.78 3.01
CA GLU A 54 -5.52 8.80 4.01
C GLU A 54 -5.30 7.81 5.15
N ILE A 55 -4.71 6.64 4.86
CA ILE A 55 -4.28 5.68 5.90
C ILE A 55 -3.24 6.34 6.82
N MET A 56 -2.24 7.01 6.25
CA MET A 56 -1.22 7.72 7.05
C MET A 56 -1.82 8.87 7.86
N ALA A 57 -2.85 9.53 7.33
CA ALA A 57 -3.66 10.54 8.02
C ALA A 57 -4.69 9.94 9.00
N ARG A 58 -4.73 8.61 9.17
CA ARG A 58 -5.64 7.87 10.08
C ARG A 58 -7.12 8.08 9.80
N LYS A 59 -7.51 8.21 8.53
CA LYS A 59 -8.93 8.29 8.15
C LYS A 59 -9.56 6.90 8.01
N GLU A 60 -10.90 6.91 8.01
CA GLU A 60 -11.73 5.72 7.84
C GLU A 60 -11.61 5.13 6.42
N MET A 61 -11.50 3.80 6.32
CA MET A 61 -11.25 3.12 5.04
C MET A 61 -12.45 2.38 4.46
N ARG A 62 -13.57 2.31 5.18
CA ARG A 62 -14.75 1.49 4.82
C ARG A 62 -15.24 1.71 3.38
N GLN A 63 -15.45 2.96 2.97
CA GLN A 63 -15.92 3.29 1.61
C GLN A 63 -14.90 2.92 0.52
N ARG A 64 -13.60 3.00 0.84
CA ARG A 64 -12.52 2.66 -0.08
C ARG A 64 -12.37 1.14 -0.22
N ILE A 65 -12.59 0.38 0.87
CA ILE A 65 -12.69 -1.09 0.85
C ILE A 65 -13.82 -1.54 -0.08
N GLU A 66 -15.04 -1.00 0.10
CA GLU A 66 -16.20 -1.33 -0.75
C GLU A 66 -15.97 -0.97 -2.22
N LYS A 67 -15.16 0.06 -2.50
CA LYS A 67 -14.76 0.42 -3.86
C LYS A 67 -13.78 -0.59 -4.45
N LEU A 68 -12.76 -1.02 -3.70
CA LEU A 68 -11.82 -2.05 -4.15
C LEU A 68 -12.54 -3.37 -4.45
N GLU A 69 -13.40 -3.83 -3.55
CA GLU A 69 -14.15 -5.09 -3.74
C GLU A 69 -15.02 -5.05 -5.01
N ARG A 70 -15.66 -3.92 -5.30
CA ARG A 70 -16.40 -3.73 -6.56
C ARG A 70 -15.50 -3.74 -7.81
N LEU A 71 -14.29 -3.21 -7.73
CA LEU A 71 -13.34 -3.21 -8.85
C LEU A 71 -12.78 -4.63 -9.08
N MET A 72 -12.42 -5.33 -8.00
CA MET A 72 -11.99 -6.73 -8.04
C MET A 72 -13.05 -7.61 -8.70
N GLY A 73 -14.31 -7.52 -8.25
CA GLY A 73 -15.40 -8.31 -8.82
C GLY A 73 -15.74 -8.00 -10.28
N ARG A 74 -15.21 -6.91 -10.86
CA ARG A 74 -15.26 -6.65 -12.31
C ARG A 74 -14.11 -7.37 -13.02
N LEU A 75 -12.88 -7.20 -12.52
CA LEU A 75 -11.69 -7.83 -13.08
C LEU A 75 -11.77 -9.37 -13.05
N GLU A 76 -12.30 -9.95 -11.97
CA GLU A 76 -12.47 -11.41 -11.85
C GLU A 76 -13.40 -12.00 -12.92
N LYS A 77 -14.26 -11.19 -13.55
CA LYS A 77 -15.12 -11.65 -14.66
C LYS A 77 -14.41 -11.63 -16.01
N GLU A 78 -13.31 -10.88 -16.11
CA GLU A 78 -12.55 -10.68 -17.35
C GLU A 78 -11.32 -11.60 -17.42
N ILE A 79 -10.90 -12.20 -16.30
CA ILE A 79 -9.60 -12.86 -16.14
C ILE A 79 -9.80 -14.27 -15.59
N GLU A 80 -9.15 -15.26 -16.20
CA GLU A 80 -9.04 -16.60 -15.62
C GLU A 80 -7.89 -16.63 -14.60
N VAL A 81 -8.22 -16.82 -13.32
CA VAL A 81 -7.21 -16.88 -12.26
C VAL A 81 -6.50 -18.25 -12.29
N PRO A 82 -5.17 -18.30 -12.47
CA PRO A 82 -4.43 -19.54 -12.54
C PRO A 82 -4.45 -20.28 -11.19
N ARG A 83 -4.52 -21.61 -11.24
CA ARG A 83 -4.50 -22.47 -10.04
C ARG A 83 -3.11 -22.65 -9.43
N ASN A 84 -2.06 -22.39 -10.20
CA ASN A 84 -0.67 -22.52 -9.79
C ASN A 84 0.00 -21.15 -9.71
N PHE A 85 1.16 -21.10 -9.04
CA PHE A 85 2.00 -19.90 -9.08
C PHE A 85 2.41 -19.57 -10.52
N ILE A 86 2.47 -18.28 -10.79
CA ILE A 86 2.85 -17.74 -12.10
C ILE A 86 4.14 -16.95 -12.01
N ILE A 87 4.85 -16.92 -13.14
CA ILE A 87 5.98 -16.02 -13.38
C ILE A 87 5.51 -15.05 -14.45
N PHE A 88 5.39 -13.78 -14.06
CA PHE A 88 5.06 -12.70 -14.99
C PHE A 88 6.23 -12.43 -15.93
N LYS A 89 5.92 -12.23 -17.21
CA LYS A 89 6.87 -11.91 -18.27
C LYS A 89 6.63 -10.53 -18.85
N ASP A 90 5.38 -10.07 -18.83
CA ASP A 90 5.07 -8.72 -19.27
C ASP A 90 5.66 -7.69 -18.29
N GLN A 91 6.25 -6.62 -18.84
CA GLN A 91 6.96 -5.61 -18.04
C GLN A 91 6.01 -4.93 -17.06
N ARG A 92 4.80 -4.62 -17.49
CA ARG A 92 3.80 -3.96 -16.68
C ARG A 92 3.24 -4.89 -15.61
N ALA A 93 3.00 -6.15 -15.94
CA ALA A 93 2.61 -7.17 -14.97
C ALA A 93 3.68 -7.38 -13.88
N ILE A 94 4.97 -7.38 -14.25
CA ILE A 94 6.10 -7.45 -13.31
C ILE A 94 6.11 -6.25 -12.35
N GLU A 95 5.96 -5.03 -12.87
CA GLU A 95 5.90 -3.81 -12.06
C GLU A 95 4.74 -3.84 -11.06
N LEU A 96 3.55 -4.23 -11.51
CA LEU A 96 2.38 -4.38 -10.65
C LEU A 96 2.61 -5.45 -9.58
N ASN A 97 3.17 -6.60 -9.93
CA ASN A 97 3.47 -7.63 -8.95
C ASN A 97 4.57 -7.19 -7.96
N TRP A 98 5.53 -6.36 -8.36
CA TRP A 98 6.48 -5.72 -7.44
C TRP A 98 5.75 -4.83 -6.44
N VAL A 99 4.86 -3.95 -6.90
CA VAL A 99 4.00 -3.12 -6.02
C VAL A 99 3.20 -4.00 -5.05
N ARG A 100 2.62 -5.11 -5.52
CA ARG A 100 1.90 -6.05 -4.66
C ARG A 100 2.76 -6.56 -3.49
N THR A 101 4.04 -6.85 -3.72
CA THR A 101 4.93 -7.28 -2.63
C THR A 101 5.14 -6.20 -1.57
N ILE A 102 5.17 -4.93 -1.99
CA ILE A 102 5.30 -3.76 -1.12
C ILE A 102 4.00 -3.56 -0.34
N VAL A 103 2.82 -3.73 -0.96
CA VAL A 103 1.52 -3.71 -0.26
C VAL A 103 1.51 -4.74 0.88
N ARG A 104 1.94 -5.98 0.61
CA ARG A 104 2.00 -7.03 1.64
C ARG A 104 3.00 -6.72 2.75
N ARG A 105 4.11 -6.03 2.43
CA ARG A 105 5.05 -5.54 3.45
C ARG A 105 4.41 -4.44 4.29
N ALA A 106 3.71 -3.49 3.68
CA ALA A 106 2.94 -2.45 4.37
C ALA A 106 1.88 -3.05 5.29
N GLU A 107 1.16 -4.09 4.85
CA GLU A 107 0.16 -4.83 5.65
C GLU A 107 0.79 -5.36 6.95
N ARG A 108 1.89 -6.10 6.85
CA ARG A 108 2.58 -6.67 8.02
C ARG A 108 3.10 -5.61 8.98
N ARG A 109 3.65 -4.50 8.47
CA ARG A 109 4.16 -3.41 9.32
C ARG A 109 3.02 -2.61 9.97
N SER A 110 1.91 -2.43 9.26
CA SER A 110 0.71 -1.72 9.73
C SER A 110 -0.03 -2.42 10.87
N MET A 111 0.29 -3.68 11.19
CA MET A 111 -0.25 -4.38 12.35
C MET A 111 -0.03 -3.61 13.67
N VAL A 112 1.01 -2.77 13.75
CA VAL A 112 1.29 -1.91 14.91
C VAL A 112 0.15 -0.93 15.21
N PHE A 113 -0.61 -0.51 14.19
CA PHE A 113 -1.71 0.43 14.37
C PHE A 113 -2.93 -0.18 15.05
N LYS A 114 -3.03 -1.53 15.08
CA LYS A 114 -4.18 -2.28 15.63
C LYS A 114 -5.53 -1.83 15.04
N ASN A 115 -5.53 -1.30 13.81
CA ASN A 115 -6.72 -0.88 13.09
C ASN A 115 -7.06 -1.94 12.04
N LYS A 116 -8.21 -2.60 12.18
CA LYS A 116 -8.63 -3.68 11.28
C LYS A 116 -8.92 -3.19 9.87
N ASP A 117 -9.46 -2.00 9.71
CA ASP A 117 -9.86 -1.48 8.41
C ASP A 117 -8.65 -1.20 7.52
N ILE A 118 -7.54 -0.72 8.12
CA ILE A 118 -6.26 -0.59 7.40
C ILE A 118 -5.78 -1.95 6.91
N LEU A 119 -5.84 -2.98 7.76
CA LEU A 119 -5.40 -4.33 7.39
C LEU A 119 -6.30 -4.94 6.31
N ILE A 120 -7.62 -4.79 6.41
CA ILE A 120 -8.58 -5.25 5.40
C ILE A 120 -8.33 -4.53 4.07
N TYR A 121 -8.15 -3.22 4.10
CA TYR A 121 -7.86 -2.43 2.90
C TYR A 121 -6.56 -2.89 2.22
N LEU A 122 -5.46 -3.02 2.96
CA LEU A 122 -4.17 -3.44 2.39
C LEU A 122 -4.22 -4.88 1.87
N ASN A 123 -4.96 -5.77 2.55
CA ASN A 123 -5.21 -7.12 2.09
C ASN A 123 -5.91 -7.12 0.72
N ARG A 124 -7.04 -6.40 0.61
CA ARG A 124 -7.81 -6.24 -0.64
C ARG A 124 -7.02 -5.55 -1.74
N LEU A 125 -6.23 -4.52 -1.40
CA LEU A 125 -5.36 -3.84 -2.34
C LEU A 125 -4.34 -4.83 -2.93
N SER A 126 -3.78 -5.72 -2.11
CA SER A 126 -2.81 -6.72 -2.63
C SER A 126 -3.45 -7.70 -3.62
N ASP A 127 -4.71 -8.08 -3.39
CA ASP A 127 -5.48 -8.93 -4.31
C ASP A 127 -5.83 -8.16 -5.59
N PHE A 128 -6.29 -6.91 -5.47
CA PHE A 128 -6.60 -6.04 -6.61
C PHE A 128 -5.39 -5.82 -7.52
N ILE A 129 -4.21 -5.51 -6.96
CA ILE A 129 -2.98 -5.36 -7.75
C ILE A 129 -2.58 -6.69 -8.43
N TYR A 130 -2.81 -7.83 -7.78
CA TYR A 130 -2.59 -9.14 -8.41
C TYR A 130 -3.49 -9.36 -9.62
N LEU A 131 -4.78 -9.01 -9.51
CA LEU A 131 -5.72 -9.10 -10.63
C LEU A 131 -5.32 -8.17 -11.79
N LEU A 132 -4.86 -6.94 -11.49
CA LEU A 132 -4.31 -6.06 -12.52
C LEU A 132 -3.07 -6.67 -13.18
N ALA A 133 -2.14 -7.23 -12.41
CA ALA A 133 -0.95 -7.89 -12.97
C ALA A 133 -1.33 -9.07 -13.88
N LEU A 134 -2.30 -9.88 -13.47
CA LEU A 134 -2.83 -10.95 -14.32
C LEU A 134 -3.40 -10.42 -15.63
N LYS A 135 -4.15 -9.31 -15.58
CA LYS A 135 -4.76 -8.71 -16.78
C LYS A 135 -3.74 -8.27 -17.81
N GLU A 136 -2.63 -7.71 -17.37
CA GLU A 136 -1.55 -7.23 -18.26
C GLU A 136 -0.68 -8.36 -18.81
N GLU A 137 -0.69 -9.53 -18.16
CA GLU A 137 0.07 -10.71 -18.62
C GLU A 137 -0.61 -11.47 -19.76
N VAL A 138 -1.94 -11.34 -19.90
CA VAL A 138 -2.75 -11.99 -20.96
C VAL A 138 -2.64 -11.23 -22.28
#